data_AF-A0A088C9L3-F1
#
_entry.id   AF-A0A088C9L3-F1
#
_cell.length_a   1.000
_cell.length_b   1.000
_cell.length_c   1.000
_cell.angle_alpha   90.00
_cell.angle_beta   90.00
_cell.angle_gamma   90.00
#
_symmetry.space_group_name_H-M   'P 1'
#
loop_
_entity.id
_entity.type
_entity.pdbx_description
1 polymer ?
#
loop_
_entity_poly.entity_id
_entity_poly.type
_entity_poly.pdbx_seq_one_letter_code
_entity_poly.pdbx_strand_id
1 'polypeptide(L)' 'SLTLIRERAKLKGEVLRALGGVKASASLLGVPLGHNSSFLQGPAFAPPRIREAIWCGST' A
#
# COMPACT_ATOMS: atom_id res chain seq x y z
N SER A 1 -6.32 -13.59 5.58
CA SER A 1 -5.73 -12.23 5.64
C SER A 1 -4.24 -12.21 5.30
N LEU A 2 -3.38 -12.97 5.98
CA LEU A 2 -1.92 -12.92 5.77
C LEU A 2 -1.45 -13.46 4.41
N THR A 3 -2.09 -14.52 3.89
CA THR A 3 -1.70 -15.13 2.60
C THR A 3 -1.79 -14.15 1.43
N LEU A 4 -2.84 -13.32 1.38
CA LEU A 4 -2.99 -12.30 0.33
C LEU A 4 -1.81 -11.31 0.33
N ILE A 5 -1.41 -10.86 1.51
CA ILE A 5 -0.27 -9.95 1.67
C ILE A 5 1.03 -10.65 1.30
N ARG A 6 1.22 -11.91 1.72
CA ARG A 6 2.39 -12.73 1.40
C ARG A 6 2.56 -12.90 -0.11
N GLU A 7 1.52 -13.36 -0.81
CA GLU A 7 1.60 -13.61 -2.25
C GLU A 7 1.82 -12.30 -3.02
N ARG A 8 1.16 -11.22 -2.62
CA ARG A 8 1.38 -9.90 -3.24
C ARG A 8 2.80 -9.37 -3.01
N ALA A 9 3.34 -9.52 -1.80
CA ALA A 9 4.71 -9.13 -1.47
C ALA A 9 5.73 -9.96 -2.24
N LYS A 10 5.51 -11.27 -2.37
CA LYS A 10 6.35 -12.18 -3.17
C LYS A 10 6.44 -11.71 -4.62
N LEU A 11 5.30 -11.53 -5.29
CA LEU A 11 5.25 -11.12 -6.70
C LEU A 11 5.92 -9.76 -6.93
N LYS A 12 5.67 -8.76 -6.08
CA LYS A 12 6.33 -7.44 -6.21
C LYS A 12 7.84 -7.52 -6.00
N GLY A 13 8.29 -8.36 -5.06
CA GLY A 13 9.71 -8.61 -4.85
C GLY A 13 10.37 -9.31 -6.05
N GLU A 14 9.69 -10.26 -6.70
CA GLU A 14 10.19 -10.94 -7.90
C GLU A 14 10.37 -9.97 -9.06
N VAL A 15 9.40 -9.08 -9.29
CA VAL A 15 9.50 -8.02 -10.31
C VAL A 15 10.72 -7.12 -10.07
N LEU A 16 10.91 -6.63 -8.85
CA LEU A 16 12.03 -5.73 -8.53
C LEU A 16 13.40 -6.43 -8.66
N ARG A 17 13.49 -7.70 -8.26
CA ARG A 17 14.72 -8.50 -8.44
C ARG A 17 15.03 -8.74 -9.91
N ALA A 18 14.02 -9.00 -10.73
CA ALA A 18 14.19 -9.17 -12.18
C ALA A 18 14.67 -7.89 -12.87
N LEU A 19 14.27 -6.71 -12.39
CA LEU A 19 14.74 -5.42 -12.91
C LEU A 19 16.21 -5.13 -12.55
N GLY A 20 16.72 -5.70 -11.45
CA GLY A 20 18.09 -5.48 -10.99
C GLY A 20 18.35 -4.06 -10.47
N GLY A 21 19.54 -3.81 -9.90
CA GLY A 21 20.00 -2.47 -9.50
C GLY A 21 19.30 -1.81 -8.30
N VAL A 22 18.21 -2.38 -7.78
CA VAL A 22 17.45 -1.84 -6.65
C VAL A 22 18.06 -2.27 -5.32
N LYS A 23 18.62 -1.33 -4.56
CA LYS A 23 19.10 -1.57 -3.18
C LYS A 23 17.97 -1.58 -2.15
N ALA A 24 16.93 -0.78 -2.38
CA ALA A 24 15.74 -0.69 -1.55
C ALA A 24 14.54 -0.20 -2.39
N SER A 25 13.33 -0.64 -2.07
CA SER A 25 12.10 -0.21 -2.72
C SER A 25 10.99 -0.02 -1.71
N ALA A 26 10.28 1.10 -1.80
CA ALA A 26 9.10 1.36 -0.98
C ALA A 26 7.91 0.55 -1.52
N SER A 27 7.19 -0.14 -0.63
CA SER A 27 5.95 -0.85 -0.96
C SER A 27 4.84 -0.42 0.00
N LEU A 28 3.71 0.02 -0.55
CA LEU A 28 2.57 0.51 0.24
C LEU A 28 1.84 -0.67 0.92
N LEU A 29 1.60 -0.55 2.24
CA LEU A 29 0.72 -1.43 3.01
C LEU A 29 -0.38 -0.58 3.66
N GLY A 30 -1.62 -0.74 3.22
CA GLY A 30 -2.75 -0.04 3.81
C GLY A 30 -3.25 -0.75 5.07
N VAL A 31 -3.36 -0.02 6.17
CA VAL A 31 -3.98 -0.47 7.43
C VAL A 31 -5.24 0.36 7.68
N PRO A 32 -6.42 -0.06 7.19
CA PRO A 32 -7.66 0.71 7.30
C PRO A 32 -8.27 0.58 8.70
N LEU A 33 -7.63 1.20 9.70
CA LEU A 33 -8.10 1.24 11.09
C LEU A 33 -8.42 2.67 11.50
N GLY A 34 -9.63 2.88 12.03
CA GLY A 34 -10.08 4.18 12.53
C GLY A 34 -10.66 4.13 13.95
N HIS A 35 -10.93 2.94 14.48
CA HIS A 35 -11.66 2.75 15.74
C HIS A 35 -10.91 3.20 17.00
N ASN A 36 -9.60 3.47 16.89
CA ASN A 36 -8.79 4.02 18.00
C ASN A 36 -8.80 5.56 18.03
N SER A 37 -9.52 6.22 17.13
CA SER A 37 -9.61 7.69 17.11
C SER A 37 -10.54 8.18 18.21
N SER A 38 -10.18 9.28 18.89
CA SER A 38 -10.95 9.86 19.99
C SER A 38 -12.13 10.75 19.58
N PHE A 39 -12.25 11.07 18.28
CA PHE A 39 -13.29 11.96 17.75
C PHE A 39 -13.98 11.37 16.51
N LEU A 40 -13.27 11.27 15.37
CA LEU A 40 -13.82 10.73 14.11
C LEU A 40 -13.02 9.52 13.60
N GLN A 41 -13.72 8.48 13.15
CA GLN A 41 -13.10 7.24 12.63
C GLN A 41 -12.84 7.27 11.11
N GLY A 42 -12.96 8.44 10.49
CA GLY A 42 -12.71 8.67 9.06
C GLY A 42 -11.39 8.10 8.50
N PRO A 43 -10.27 8.05 9.26
CA PRO A 43 -9.01 7.49 8.75
C PRO A 43 -9.08 6.05 8.23
N ALA A 44 -10.07 5.24 8.65
CA ALA A 44 -10.27 3.89 8.12
C ALA A 44 -10.47 3.86 6.59
N PHE A 45 -11.01 4.93 6.00
CA PHE A 45 -11.29 5.04 4.56
C PHE A 45 -10.13 5.65 3.76
N ALA A 46 -9.06 6.09 4.40
CA ALA A 46 -7.97 6.83 3.76
C ALA A 46 -7.14 5.98 2.77
N PRO A 47 -6.74 4.72 3.06
CA PRO A 47 -5.76 4.03 2.21
C PRO A 47 -6.17 3.87 0.72
N PRO A 48 -7.43 3.55 0.37
CA PRO A 48 -7.87 3.56 -1.02
C PRO A 48 -7.81 4.95 -1.69
N ARG A 49 -8.24 6.01 -1.00
CA ARG A 49 -8.25 7.39 -1.52
C ARG A 49 -6.84 7.94 -1.74
N ILE A 50 -5.91 7.61 -0.86
CA ILE A 50 -4.49 7.97 -1.03
C ILE A 50 -3.93 7.31 -2.31
N ARG A 51 -4.25 6.02 -2.56
CA ARG A 51 -3.80 5.35 -3.80
C ARG A 51 -4.41 5.97 -5.05
N GLU A 52 -5.69 6.30 -5.01
CA GLU A 52 -6.36 7.02 -6.10
C GLU A 52 -5.66 8.35 -6.39
N ALA A 53 -5.36 9.14 -5.36
CA ALA A 53 -4.67 10.41 -5.51
C ALA A 53 -3.25 10.28 -6.09
N ILE A 54 -2.48 9.23 -5.72
CA ILE A 54 -1.15 8.95 -6.29
C ILE A 54 -1.23 8.73 -7.80
N TRP A 55 -2.29 8.08 -8.28
CA TRP A 55 -2.51 7.74 -9.69
C TRP A 55 -3.50 8.67 -10.39
N CYS A 56 -3.82 9.81 -9.77
CA CYS A 56 -4.62 10.85 -10.41
C CYS A 56 -3.85 11.35 -11.65
N GLY A 57 -4.54 11.40 -12.79
CA GLY A 57 -3.95 11.90 -14.04
C GLY A 57 -3.72 13.39 -13.96
N SER A 58 -2.58 13.80 -13.38
CA SER A 58 -2.06 15.16 -13.48
C SER A 58 -1.01 15.19 -14.59
N THR A 59 -1.48 15.12 -15.83
CA THR A 59 -0.74 15.60 -17.02
C THR A 59 -1.41 16.85 -17.52
#